data_AF-A0A293MLN0-F1
#
_entry.id   AF-A0A293MLN0-F1
#
_cell.length_a   1.000
_cell.length_b   1.000
_cell.length_c   1.000
_cell.angle_alpha   90.00
_cell.angle_beta   90.00
_cell.angle_gamma   90.00
#
_symmetry.space_group_name_H-M   'P 1'
#
loop_
_entity.id
_entity.type
_entity.pdbx_description
1 polymer ?
#
loop_
_entity_poly.entity_id
_entity_poly.type
_entity_poly.pdbx_seq_one_letter_code
_entity_poly.pdbx_strand_id
1 'polypeptide(L)'
;MNDTLSKVVTLLSEELRNQIDQMTNCMSKFSKADDVCIPEAFHFWPVECGHWVTVFYPAGVNEADLVSYRKELHRLLLLPCDRPLFRRANRFAFPEDLAADPYLRNTHLGLRPPPGCQVQLLRGQYQYRHYMQDRIDDNGWGCAYRSLQTIVSWFRIQGYTEKPVPSHQEIQQALVSIGDKPQSFIGSKQWIGSMEVGYCLDKLLGVVSKTVCVNSGAEMPSKARELIAHFDTRGTPIMIGGGVLAHTIIGVAFNEKTGDAHYL
;
A
#
# COMPACT_ATOMS: atom_id res chain seq x y z
N MET A 1 19.04 41.06 -12.36
CA MET A 1 18.51 39.68 -12.51
C MET A 1 17.57 39.44 -11.35
N ASN A 2 16.38 38.90 -11.60
CA ASN A 2 15.31 38.75 -10.60
C ASN A 2 15.82 38.09 -9.31
N ASP A 3 15.68 38.79 -8.18
CA ASP A 3 16.06 38.35 -6.82
C ASP A 3 15.56 36.92 -6.51
N THR A 4 14.37 36.56 -7.01
CA THR A 4 13.79 35.22 -6.90
C THR A 4 14.61 34.12 -7.57
N LEU A 5 15.15 34.35 -8.76
CA LEU A 5 15.94 33.33 -9.48
C LEU A 5 17.27 33.10 -8.77
N SER A 6 17.92 34.17 -8.29
CA SER A 6 19.15 34.05 -7.52
C SER A 6 18.94 33.22 -6.26
N LYS A 7 17.82 33.46 -5.54
CA LYS A 7 17.45 32.67 -4.36
C LYS A 7 17.26 31.19 -4.68
N VAL A 8 16.58 30.87 -5.79
CA VAL A 8 16.40 29.47 -6.23
C VAL A 8 17.74 28.81 -6.53
N VAL A 9 18.65 29.48 -7.24
CA VAL A 9 19.99 28.94 -7.54
C VAL A 9 20.79 28.70 -6.26
N THR A 10 20.73 29.62 -5.29
CA THR A 10 21.37 29.45 -3.98
C THR A 10 20.82 28.23 -3.25
N LEU A 11 19.49 28.09 -3.15
CA LEU A 11 18.84 26.96 -2.48
C LEU A 11 19.20 25.62 -3.14
N LEU A 12 19.20 25.54 -4.48
CA LEU A 12 19.60 24.34 -5.20
C LEU A 12 21.07 23.98 -4.95
N SER A 13 21.95 24.99 -4.88
CA SER A 13 23.38 24.78 -4.61
C SER A 13 23.63 24.31 -3.18
N GLU A 14 22.88 24.85 -2.21
CA GLU A 14 22.92 24.41 -0.81
C GLU A 14 22.44 22.97 -0.67
N GLU A 15 21.31 22.62 -1.30
CA GLU A 15 20.77 21.28 -1.22
C GLU A 15 21.65 20.24 -1.91
N LEU A 16 22.33 20.60 -3.01
CA LEU A 16 23.32 19.72 -3.64
C LEU A 16 24.50 19.42 -2.70
N ARG A 17 24.98 20.41 -1.94
CA ARG A 17 26.04 20.20 -0.93
C ARG A 17 25.54 19.31 0.20
N ASN A 18 24.34 19.56 0.71
CA ASN A 18 23.71 18.71 1.73
C ASN A 18 23.62 17.25 1.28
N GLN A 19 23.25 17.01 0.01
CA GLN A 19 23.18 15.65 -0.53
C GLN A 19 24.57 14.99 -0.61
N ILE A 20 25.61 15.72 -1.02
CA ILE A 20 26.99 15.19 -1.03
C ILE A 20 27.43 14.79 0.40
N ASP A 21 27.12 15.61 1.40
CA ASP A 21 27.42 15.30 2.80
C ASP A 21 26.63 14.07 3.29
N GLN A 22 25.35 13.94 2.93
CA GLN A 22 24.54 12.76 3.26
C GLN A 22 25.03 11.49 2.55
N MET A 23 25.47 11.58 1.30
CA MET A 23 26.12 10.48 0.58
C MET A 23 27.40 10.05 1.31
N THR A 24 28.24 11.00 1.71
CA THR A 24 29.46 10.74 2.49
C THR A 24 29.13 10.02 3.79
N ASN A 25 28.11 10.49 4.52
CA ASN A 25 27.66 9.85 5.76
C ASN A 25 27.15 8.41 5.52
N CYS A 26 26.41 8.18 4.43
CA CYS A 26 25.98 6.83 4.04
C CYS A 26 27.19 5.93 3.79
N MET A 27 28.19 6.41 3.03
CA MET A 27 29.43 5.66 2.77
C MET A 27 30.18 5.35 4.06
N SER A 28 30.37 6.33 4.95
CA SER A 28 31.04 6.13 6.22
C SER A 28 30.32 5.13 7.13
N LYS A 29 28.99 5.07 7.06
CA LYS A 29 28.18 4.19 7.91
C LYS A 29 28.11 2.74 7.42
N PHE A 30 28.10 2.53 6.10
CA PHE A 30 27.80 1.23 5.51
C PHE A 30 28.94 0.59 4.72
N SER A 31 30.01 1.33 4.41
CA SER A 31 31.20 0.74 3.78
C SER A 31 31.96 -0.16 4.75
N LYS A 32 32.57 -1.21 4.21
CA LYS A 32 33.51 -2.09 4.91
C LYS A 32 34.92 -1.82 4.39
N ALA A 33 35.94 -2.34 5.10
CA ALA A 33 37.35 -2.05 4.81
C ALA A 33 37.75 -2.23 3.34
N ASP A 34 37.22 -3.27 2.67
CA ASP A 34 37.54 -3.61 1.28
C ASP A 34 36.34 -3.44 0.32
N ASP A 35 35.23 -2.85 0.79
CA ASP A 35 34.00 -2.74 0.01
C ASP A 35 33.28 -1.42 0.30
N VAL A 36 33.40 -0.49 -0.64
CA VAL A 36 32.80 0.85 -0.56
C VAL A 36 31.36 0.76 -1.08
N CYS A 37 30.39 1.08 -0.23
CA CYS A 37 29.00 1.05 -0.66
C CYS A 37 28.69 2.24 -1.59
N ILE A 38 27.77 2.02 -2.54
CA ILE A 38 27.28 3.09 -3.44
C ILE A 38 25.99 3.66 -2.83
N PRO A 39 25.94 4.95 -2.44
CA PRO A 39 24.71 5.55 -1.95
C PRO A 39 23.70 5.79 -3.07
N GLU A 40 22.45 5.40 -2.83
CA GLU A 40 21.30 5.65 -3.70
C GLU A 40 20.30 6.57 -3.00
N ALA A 41 19.86 7.63 -3.69
CA ALA A 41 18.90 8.58 -3.17
C ALA A 41 17.46 8.05 -3.29
N PHE A 42 16.70 8.17 -2.21
CA PHE A 42 15.26 7.90 -2.18
C PHE A 42 14.54 9.10 -1.57
N HIS A 43 13.47 9.55 -2.23
CA HIS A 43 12.66 10.67 -1.77
C HIS A 43 11.36 10.17 -1.17
N PHE A 44 11.01 10.68 0.00
CA PHE A 44 9.83 10.29 0.77
C PHE A 44 8.95 11.51 1.06
N TRP A 45 7.65 11.29 1.15
CA TRP A 45 6.67 12.28 1.61
C TRP A 45 5.94 11.75 2.86
N PRO A 46 6.59 11.74 4.03
CA PRO A 46 5.89 11.48 5.28
C PRO A 46 4.91 12.63 5.55
N VAL A 47 3.62 12.35 5.48
CA VAL A 47 2.55 13.36 5.59
C VAL A 47 2.64 14.12 6.91
N GLU A 48 3.06 13.43 7.97
CA GLU A 48 3.28 13.99 9.30
C GLU A 48 4.36 15.08 9.34
N CYS A 49 5.34 15.06 8.44
CA CYS A 49 6.36 16.11 8.34
C CYS A 49 5.92 17.31 7.50
N GLY A 50 4.99 17.12 6.55
CA GLY A 50 4.53 18.17 5.63
C GLY A 50 5.59 18.65 4.62
N HIS A 51 6.72 17.95 4.51
CA HIS A 51 7.79 18.24 3.55
C HIS A 51 8.48 16.96 3.07
N TRP A 52 9.28 17.10 2.01
CA TRP A 52 10.09 16.03 1.45
C TRP A 52 11.23 15.63 2.37
N VAL A 53 11.51 14.33 2.42
CA VAL A 53 12.69 13.78 3.10
C VAL A 53 13.48 12.96 2.10
N THR A 54 14.73 13.34 1.85
CA THR A 54 15.67 12.54 1.07
C THR A 54 16.47 11.66 2.01
N VAL A 55 16.56 10.37 1.70
CA VAL A 55 17.37 9.40 2.44
C VAL A 55 18.27 8.67 1.47
N PHE A 56 19.54 8.54 1.83
CA PHE A 56 20.50 7.73 1.09
C PHE A 56 20.60 6.34 1.70
N TYR A 57 20.41 5.32 0.88
CA TYR A 57 20.62 3.92 1.25
C TYR A 57 21.79 3.33 0.48
N PRO A 58 22.58 2.43 1.08
CA PRO A 58 23.61 1.70 0.36
C PRO A 58 22.98 0.72 -0.64
N ALA A 59 23.44 0.76 -1.89
CA ALA A 59 23.04 -0.17 -2.94
C ALA A 59 23.34 -1.62 -2.55
N GLY A 60 22.45 -2.54 -2.91
CA GLY A 60 22.63 -3.97 -2.66
C GLY A 60 22.42 -4.44 -1.22
N VAL A 61 22.20 -3.54 -0.25
CA VAL A 61 21.93 -3.91 1.15
C VAL A 61 20.45 -4.24 1.36
N ASN A 62 20.18 -5.39 1.99
CA ASN A 62 18.83 -5.88 2.23
C ASN A 62 18.02 -4.98 3.18
N GLU A 63 16.70 -4.94 3.01
CA GLU A 63 15.79 -4.18 3.88
C GLU A 63 15.87 -4.59 5.36
N ALA A 64 16.19 -5.85 5.65
CA ALA A 64 16.35 -6.36 7.01
C ALA A 64 17.52 -5.69 7.75
N ASP A 65 18.61 -5.40 7.05
CA ASP A 65 19.83 -4.81 7.64
C ASP A 65 19.70 -3.30 7.89
N LEU A 66 18.71 -2.66 7.27
CA LEU A 66 18.46 -1.22 7.36
C LEU A 66 17.47 -0.83 8.47
N VAL A 67 16.99 -1.80 9.28
CA VAL A 67 15.98 -1.54 10.33
C VAL A 67 16.48 -0.54 11.38
N SER A 68 17.71 -0.69 11.86
CA SER A 68 18.28 0.22 12.87
C SER A 68 18.37 1.66 12.34
N TYR A 69 18.79 1.81 11.08
CA TYR A 69 18.87 3.11 10.44
C TYR A 69 17.49 3.75 10.26
N ARG A 70 16.47 2.99 9.84
CA ARG A 70 15.10 3.53 9.76
C ARG A 70 14.53 3.91 11.12
N LYS A 71 14.78 3.14 12.18
CA LYS A 71 14.34 3.53 13.54
C LYS A 71 14.94 4.87 13.96
N GLU A 72 16.19 5.13 13.57
CA GLU A 72 16.82 6.42 13.82
C GLU A 72 16.16 7.55 13.02
N LEU A 73 15.81 7.33 11.75
CA LEU A 73 15.06 8.31 10.95
C LEU A 73 13.70 8.64 11.60
N HIS A 74 12.96 7.61 12.06
CA HIS A 74 11.71 7.83 12.79
C HIS A 74 11.93 8.67 14.05
N ARG A 75 12.98 8.38 14.82
CA ARG A 75 13.31 9.14 16.04
C ARG A 75 13.67 10.60 15.75
N LEU A 76 14.52 10.84 14.74
CA LEU A 76 14.96 12.18 14.36
C LEU A 76 13.81 13.05 13.86
N LEU A 77 12.84 12.45 13.18
CA LEU A 77 11.68 13.14 12.60
C LEU A 77 10.43 13.10 13.50
N LEU A 78 10.55 12.57 14.72
CA LEU A 78 9.45 12.42 15.68
C LEU A 78 8.24 11.64 15.13
N LEU A 79 8.52 10.63 14.28
CA LEU A 79 7.51 9.82 13.62
C LEU A 79 7.20 8.55 14.41
N PRO A 80 5.95 8.06 14.36
CA PRO A 80 5.56 6.83 15.05
C PRO A 80 6.28 5.62 14.44
N CYS A 81 6.72 4.69 15.30
CA CYS A 81 7.40 3.45 14.90
C CYS A 81 6.43 2.27 14.68
N ASP A 82 5.14 2.54 14.46
CA ASP A 82 4.06 1.54 14.33
C ASP A 82 3.89 1.03 12.88
N ARG A 83 4.48 1.72 11.90
CA ARG A 83 4.40 1.38 10.47
C ARG A 83 5.69 1.74 9.71
N PRO A 84 5.96 1.08 8.57
CA PRO A 84 7.05 1.49 7.69
C PRO A 84 6.75 2.85 7.03
N LEU A 85 7.71 3.78 7.09
CA LEU A 85 7.65 5.05 6.35
C LEU A 85 8.84 5.25 5.40
N PHE A 86 9.96 4.58 5.67
CA PHE A 86 11.23 4.80 4.97
C PHE A 86 11.80 3.55 4.30
N ARG A 87 11.04 2.47 4.08
CA ARG A 87 11.53 1.37 3.24
C ARG A 87 11.66 1.85 1.79
N ARG A 88 12.53 1.26 0.97
CA ARG A 88 12.66 1.68 -0.45
C ARG A 88 11.32 1.67 -1.21
N ALA A 89 10.43 0.74 -0.87
CA ALA A 89 9.07 0.66 -1.42
C ALA A 89 8.18 1.88 -1.06
N ASN A 90 8.47 2.58 0.04
CA ASN A 90 7.76 3.81 0.45
C ASN A 90 8.25 5.06 -0.29
N ARG A 91 9.22 4.94 -1.21
CA ARG A 91 9.66 6.09 -2.02
C ARG A 91 8.46 6.71 -2.72
N PHE A 92 8.48 8.03 -2.82
CA PHE A 92 7.48 8.73 -3.59
C PHE A 92 7.59 8.36 -5.07
N ALA A 93 6.43 8.14 -5.68
CA ALA A 93 6.33 7.92 -7.11
C ALA A 93 6.09 9.25 -7.80
N PHE A 94 7.10 9.74 -8.53
CA PHE A 94 6.97 10.93 -9.35
C PHE A 94 6.05 10.66 -10.56
N PRO A 95 5.54 11.70 -11.24
CA PRO A 95 4.65 11.52 -12.40
C PRO A 95 5.18 10.53 -13.45
N GLU A 96 6.49 10.49 -13.66
CA GLU A 96 7.15 9.57 -14.60
C GLU A 96 7.11 8.12 -14.10
N ASP A 97 7.33 7.89 -12.81
CA ASP A 97 7.17 6.57 -12.19
C ASP A 97 5.72 6.08 -12.32
N LEU A 98 4.75 6.98 -12.11
CA LEU A 98 3.32 6.68 -12.22
C LEU A 98 2.90 6.40 -13.66
N ALA A 99 3.46 7.14 -14.64
CA ALA A 99 3.19 6.93 -16.05
C ALA A 99 3.76 5.61 -16.59
N ALA A 100 4.86 5.11 -15.99
CA ALA A 100 5.45 3.82 -16.32
C ALA A 100 4.77 2.62 -15.61
N ASP A 101 3.98 2.87 -14.55
CA ASP A 101 3.23 1.82 -13.86
C ASP A 101 2.05 1.36 -14.74
N PRO A 102 1.94 0.08 -15.11
CA PRO A 102 0.83 -0.40 -15.93
C PRO A 102 -0.52 -0.39 -15.20
N TYR A 103 -0.54 -0.10 -13.88
CA TYR A 103 -1.75 -0.08 -13.07
C TYR A 103 -2.01 1.32 -12.51
N LEU A 104 -3.27 1.77 -12.63
CA LEU A 104 -3.71 3.01 -12.01
C LEU A 104 -3.56 2.94 -10.49
N ARG A 105 -3.10 4.03 -9.87
CA ARG A 105 -3.01 4.15 -8.41
C ARG A 105 -4.04 5.12 -7.87
N ASN A 106 -4.51 4.84 -6.65
CA ASN A 106 -5.33 5.75 -5.85
C ASN A 106 -6.48 6.39 -6.65
N THR A 107 -7.24 5.56 -7.37
CA THR A 107 -8.33 6.00 -8.28
C THR A 107 -9.47 6.74 -7.57
N HIS A 108 -9.49 6.75 -6.24
CA HIS A 108 -10.41 7.56 -5.44
C HIS A 108 -10.05 9.05 -5.39
N LEU A 109 -8.81 9.43 -5.72
CA LEU A 109 -8.39 10.83 -5.66
C LEU A 109 -9.18 11.68 -6.66
N GLY A 110 -9.71 12.81 -6.20
CA GLY A 110 -10.53 13.71 -6.99
C GLY A 110 -12.04 13.43 -6.92
N LEU A 111 -12.48 12.33 -6.29
CA LEU A 111 -13.88 12.08 -6.02
C LEU A 111 -14.39 12.99 -4.90
N ARG A 112 -15.66 13.42 -5.01
CA ARG A 112 -16.30 14.27 -3.99
C ARG A 112 -17.05 13.39 -2.98
N PRO A 113 -16.85 13.61 -1.67
CA PRO A 113 -17.61 12.86 -0.67
C PRO A 113 -19.07 13.33 -0.61
N PRO A 114 -19.99 12.47 -0.14
CA PRO A 114 -21.36 12.87 0.17
C PRO A 114 -21.40 14.00 1.22
N PRO A 115 -22.26 15.03 1.05
CA PRO A 115 -22.32 16.15 1.98
C PRO A 115 -22.85 15.73 3.35
N GLY A 116 -22.36 16.37 4.41
CA GLY A 116 -22.83 16.13 5.78
C GLY A 116 -22.40 14.79 6.40
N CYS A 117 -21.52 14.04 5.74
CA CYS A 117 -20.96 12.79 6.24
C CYS A 117 -19.56 12.99 6.82
N GLN A 118 -19.25 12.30 7.92
CA GLN A 118 -17.88 12.01 8.31
C GLN A 118 -17.31 11.00 7.31
N VAL A 119 -16.14 11.30 6.75
CA VAL A 119 -15.49 10.44 5.75
C VAL A 119 -14.23 9.86 6.34
N GLN A 120 -14.06 8.55 6.23
CA GLN A 120 -12.83 7.88 6.57
C GLN A 120 -12.40 6.99 5.40
N LEU A 121 -11.16 7.17 4.95
CA LEU A 121 -10.57 6.45 3.82
C LEU A 121 -9.45 5.54 4.30
N LEU A 122 -9.05 4.59 3.47
CA LEU A 122 -7.78 3.88 3.64
C LEU A 122 -6.60 4.86 3.77
N ARG A 123 -5.53 4.40 4.41
CA ARG A 123 -4.29 5.17 4.58
C ARG A 123 -3.22 4.64 3.63
N GLY A 124 -2.67 5.51 2.80
CA GLY A 124 -1.57 5.18 1.90
C GLY A 124 -2.02 4.99 0.44
N GLN A 125 -1.33 4.12 -0.27
CA GLN A 125 -1.47 3.93 -1.72
C GLN A 125 -1.74 2.49 -2.09
N TYR A 126 -2.49 2.29 -3.17
CA TYR A 126 -2.82 0.99 -3.75
C TYR A 126 -2.90 1.09 -5.28
N GLN A 127 -2.78 -0.05 -5.95
CA GLN A 127 -3.06 -0.20 -7.38
C GLN A 127 -4.48 -0.72 -7.60
N TYR A 128 -5.19 -0.16 -8.57
CA TYR A 128 -6.51 -0.64 -8.96
C TYR A 128 -6.38 -1.87 -9.87
N ARG A 129 -6.67 -3.04 -9.28
CA ARG A 129 -6.64 -4.32 -9.98
C ARG A 129 -8.06 -4.70 -10.40
N HIS A 130 -8.24 -5.02 -11.68
CA HIS A 130 -9.56 -5.29 -12.27
C HIS A 130 -9.47 -6.34 -13.38
N TYR A 131 -10.63 -6.73 -13.92
CA TYR A 131 -10.73 -7.74 -14.98
C TYR A 131 -9.91 -7.41 -16.22
N MET A 132 -9.52 -8.45 -16.97
CA MET A 132 -8.77 -8.35 -18.24
C MET A 132 -7.35 -7.80 -18.11
N GLN A 133 -6.85 -7.63 -16.89
CA GLN A 133 -5.44 -7.34 -16.65
C GLN A 133 -4.61 -8.61 -16.76
N ASP A 134 -3.29 -8.46 -16.95
CA ASP A 134 -2.31 -9.56 -16.89
C ASP A 134 -2.55 -10.69 -17.91
N ARG A 135 -3.24 -10.36 -19.02
CA ARG A 135 -3.55 -11.29 -20.14
C ARG A 135 -4.44 -12.47 -19.75
N ILE A 136 -5.29 -12.31 -18.73
CA ILE A 136 -6.29 -13.32 -18.35
C ILE A 136 -7.70 -12.76 -18.50
N ASP A 137 -8.56 -13.52 -19.18
CA ASP A 137 -10.00 -13.29 -19.18
C ASP A 137 -10.62 -13.91 -17.93
N ASP A 138 -10.69 -13.08 -16.89
CA ASP A 138 -11.28 -13.41 -15.61
C ASP A 138 -12.69 -12.88 -15.41
N ASN A 139 -13.36 -12.52 -16.52
CA ASN A 139 -14.73 -12.04 -16.49
C ASN A 139 -15.68 -13.09 -15.90
N GLY A 140 -16.49 -12.66 -14.93
CA GLY A 140 -17.49 -13.50 -14.27
C GLY A 140 -16.97 -14.41 -13.15
N TRP A 141 -15.66 -14.48 -12.89
CA TRP A 141 -15.11 -15.33 -11.81
C TRP A 141 -13.93 -14.74 -11.03
N GLY A 142 -13.28 -13.70 -11.55
CA GLY A 142 -12.06 -13.13 -10.96
C GLY A 142 -12.27 -12.10 -9.85
N CYS A 143 -13.51 -11.75 -9.48
CA CYS A 143 -13.79 -10.55 -8.68
C CYS A 143 -13.00 -10.50 -7.36
N ALA A 144 -13.02 -11.61 -6.61
CA ALA A 144 -12.31 -11.72 -5.34
C ALA A 144 -10.78 -11.80 -5.53
N TYR A 145 -10.30 -12.39 -6.64
CA TYR A 145 -8.88 -12.41 -6.99
C TYR A 145 -8.37 -10.98 -7.20
N ARG A 146 -9.10 -10.15 -7.96
CA ARG A 146 -8.74 -8.74 -8.22
C ARG A 146 -8.80 -7.88 -6.95
N SER A 147 -9.78 -8.13 -6.08
CA SER A 147 -9.82 -7.48 -4.77
C SER A 147 -8.61 -7.85 -3.90
N LEU A 148 -8.25 -9.13 -3.84
CA LEU A 148 -7.05 -9.60 -3.16
C LEU A 148 -5.77 -8.96 -3.75
N GLN A 149 -5.65 -8.89 -5.08
CA GLN A 149 -4.52 -8.24 -5.73
C GLN A 149 -4.41 -6.75 -5.36
N THR A 150 -5.55 -6.04 -5.26
CA THR A 150 -5.59 -4.64 -4.78
C THR A 150 -5.07 -4.56 -3.34
N ILE A 151 -5.52 -5.45 -2.44
CA ILE A 151 -5.05 -5.50 -1.05
C ILE A 151 -3.53 -5.79 -0.98
N VAL A 152 -3.04 -6.79 -1.72
CA VAL A 152 -1.61 -7.12 -1.74
C VAL A 152 -0.79 -5.95 -2.29
N SER A 153 -1.28 -5.23 -3.30
CA SER A 153 -0.61 -4.03 -3.81
C SER A 153 -0.44 -2.96 -2.73
N TRP A 154 -1.44 -2.79 -1.86
CA TRP A 154 -1.36 -1.87 -0.73
C TRP A 154 -0.25 -2.28 0.24
N PHE A 155 -0.22 -3.56 0.66
CA PHE A 155 0.84 -4.05 1.56
C PHE A 155 2.23 -3.88 0.95
N ARG A 156 2.36 -4.09 -0.36
CA ARG A 156 3.63 -3.91 -1.07
C ARG A 156 4.07 -2.44 -1.11
N ILE A 157 3.18 -1.52 -1.51
CA ILE A 157 3.51 -0.08 -1.63
C ILE A 157 3.70 0.55 -0.25
N GLN A 158 2.98 0.10 0.77
CA GLN A 158 3.20 0.53 2.16
C GLN A 158 4.44 -0.11 2.77
N GLY A 159 5.17 -0.94 2.02
CA GLY A 159 6.44 -1.51 2.45
C GLY A 159 6.29 -2.59 3.50
N TYR A 160 5.15 -3.24 3.66
CA TYR A 160 5.01 -4.40 4.56
C TYR A 160 5.58 -5.68 3.97
N THR A 161 5.61 -5.79 2.64
CA THR A 161 6.12 -6.96 1.93
C THR A 161 6.88 -6.55 0.67
N GLU A 162 7.90 -7.33 0.32
CA GLU A 162 8.60 -7.24 -0.97
C GLU A 162 8.02 -8.22 -2.01
N LYS A 163 7.14 -9.13 -1.57
CA LYS A 163 6.52 -10.13 -2.45
C LYS A 163 5.68 -9.44 -3.52
N PRO A 164 5.72 -9.91 -4.78
CA PRO A 164 4.90 -9.37 -5.85
C PRO A 164 3.41 -9.62 -5.59
N VAL A 165 2.58 -8.88 -6.32
CA VAL A 165 1.14 -9.14 -6.37
C VAL A 165 0.91 -10.50 -7.05
N PRO A 166 0.21 -11.45 -6.41
CA PRO A 166 0.08 -12.81 -6.95
C PRO A 166 -0.88 -12.87 -8.14
N SER A 167 -0.57 -13.74 -9.09
CA SER A 167 -1.47 -14.18 -10.17
C SER A 167 -2.61 -15.05 -9.64
N HIS A 168 -3.65 -15.26 -10.45
CA HIS A 168 -4.76 -16.18 -10.11
C HIS A 168 -4.26 -17.59 -9.81
N GLN A 169 -3.28 -18.08 -10.58
CA GLN A 169 -2.71 -19.41 -10.38
C GLN A 169 -1.95 -19.52 -9.05
N GLU A 170 -1.18 -18.49 -8.66
CA GLU A 170 -0.49 -18.47 -7.35
C GLU A 170 -1.49 -18.40 -6.19
N ILE A 171 -2.58 -17.65 -6.34
CA ILE A 171 -3.69 -17.61 -5.36
C ILE A 171 -4.32 -19.00 -5.23
N GLN A 172 -4.64 -19.67 -6.34
CA GLN A 172 -5.18 -21.03 -6.35
C GLN A 172 -4.20 -22.03 -5.70
N GLN A 173 -2.91 -21.93 -6.03
CA GLN A 173 -1.87 -22.78 -5.48
C GLN A 173 -1.73 -22.58 -3.96
N ALA A 174 -1.89 -21.35 -3.47
CA ALA A 174 -1.88 -21.06 -2.04
C ALA A 174 -3.01 -21.81 -1.32
N LEU A 175 -4.24 -21.75 -1.83
CA LEU A 175 -5.41 -22.44 -1.27
C LEU A 175 -5.26 -23.97 -1.29
N VAL A 176 -4.71 -24.52 -2.37
CA VAL A 176 -4.41 -25.96 -2.43
C VAL A 176 -3.32 -26.34 -1.43
N SER A 177 -2.27 -25.52 -1.29
CA SER A 177 -1.13 -25.84 -0.40
C SER A 177 -1.48 -25.88 1.09
N ILE A 178 -2.58 -25.21 1.49
CA ILE A 178 -3.09 -25.24 2.87
C ILE A 178 -4.20 -26.28 3.05
N GLY A 179 -4.55 -27.04 2.01
CA GLY A 179 -5.57 -28.08 2.05
C GLY A 179 -7.01 -27.59 1.94
N ASP A 180 -7.24 -26.32 1.60
CA ASP A 180 -8.59 -25.74 1.47
C ASP A 180 -9.29 -26.18 0.16
N LYS A 181 -8.52 -26.38 -0.91
CA LYS A 181 -9.04 -26.76 -2.24
C LYS A 181 -8.30 -28.00 -2.79
N PRO A 182 -8.95 -28.80 -3.66
CA PRO A 182 -8.30 -29.92 -4.33
C PRO A 182 -7.31 -29.45 -5.41
N GLN A 183 -6.38 -30.31 -5.82
CA GLN A 183 -5.37 -29.98 -6.85
C GLN A 183 -5.98 -29.52 -8.19
N SER A 184 -7.17 -30.00 -8.54
CA SER A 184 -7.92 -29.59 -9.74
C SER A 184 -8.38 -28.13 -9.72
N PHE A 185 -8.29 -27.45 -8.57
CA PHE A 185 -8.62 -26.04 -8.43
C PHE A 185 -7.62 -25.12 -9.16
N ILE A 186 -6.36 -25.55 -9.29
CA ILE A 186 -5.30 -24.80 -9.97
C ILE A 186 -5.58 -24.80 -11.48
N GLY A 187 -5.56 -23.60 -12.08
CA GLY A 187 -5.94 -23.38 -13.48
C GLY A 187 -7.44 -23.37 -13.72
N SER A 188 -8.28 -23.56 -12.70
CA SER A 188 -9.73 -23.47 -12.83
C SER A 188 -10.19 -22.01 -12.97
N LYS A 189 -11.45 -21.82 -13.37
CA LYS A 189 -12.16 -20.53 -13.37
C LYS A 189 -13.14 -20.39 -12.20
N GLN A 190 -12.85 -21.06 -11.08
CA GLN A 190 -13.73 -21.02 -9.92
C GLN A 190 -13.51 -19.74 -9.10
N TRP A 191 -14.61 -19.13 -8.66
CA TRP A 191 -14.61 -17.98 -7.76
C TRP A 191 -14.14 -18.38 -6.35
N ILE A 192 -13.69 -17.40 -5.57
CA ILE A 192 -13.31 -17.54 -4.16
C ILE A 192 -14.06 -16.52 -3.31
N GLY A 193 -14.27 -16.81 -2.03
CA GLY A 193 -14.94 -15.93 -1.08
C GLY A 193 -13.99 -15.14 -0.19
N SER A 194 -14.56 -14.36 0.74
CA SER A 194 -13.80 -13.56 1.69
C SER A 194 -12.91 -14.40 2.63
N MET A 195 -13.32 -15.63 2.94
CA MET A 195 -12.54 -16.54 3.77
C MET A 195 -11.27 -17.00 3.06
N GLU A 196 -11.38 -17.44 1.79
CA GLU A 196 -10.23 -17.81 0.97
C GLU A 196 -9.30 -16.63 0.70
N VAL A 197 -9.83 -15.41 0.55
CA VAL A 197 -9.01 -14.18 0.47
C VAL A 197 -8.16 -14.01 1.74
N GLY A 198 -8.77 -14.19 2.92
CA GLY A 198 -8.07 -14.16 4.21
C GLY A 198 -6.98 -15.25 4.31
N TYR A 199 -7.27 -16.48 3.89
CA TYR A 199 -6.30 -17.57 3.84
C TYR A 199 -5.12 -17.28 2.92
N CYS A 200 -5.39 -16.68 1.76
CA CYS A 200 -4.33 -16.26 0.85
C CYS A 200 -3.46 -15.16 1.45
N LEU A 201 -4.05 -14.16 2.13
CA LEU A 201 -3.28 -13.11 2.79
C LEU A 201 -2.35 -13.66 3.88
N ASP A 202 -2.84 -14.61 4.68
CA ASP A 202 -2.02 -15.27 5.70
C ASP A 202 -0.92 -16.12 5.05
N LYS A 203 -1.29 -17.02 4.11
CA LYS A 203 -0.31 -17.91 3.47
C LYS A 203 0.76 -17.16 2.68
N LEU A 204 0.36 -16.15 1.92
CA LEU A 204 1.26 -15.44 1.01
C LEU A 204 2.04 -14.36 1.73
N LEU A 205 1.46 -13.64 2.69
CA LEU A 205 2.09 -12.46 3.31
C LEU A 205 2.30 -12.57 4.82
N GLY A 206 1.74 -13.58 5.49
CA GLY A 206 1.70 -13.66 6.96
C GLY A 206 0.76 -12.63 7.58
N VAL A 207 -0.28 -12.20 6.83
CA VAL A 207 -1.23 -11.18 7.28
C VAL A 207 -2.49 -11.85 7.84
N VAL A 208 -2.73 -11.63 9.13
CA VAL A 208 -3.95 -12.06 9.80
C VAL A 208 -5.10 -11.11 9.44
N SER A 209 -6.23 -11.69 9.05
CA SER A 209 -7.46 -10.96 8.67
C SER A 209 -8.56 -11.12 9.70
N LYS A 210 -9.39 -10.10 9.87
CA LYS A 210 -10.65 -10.17 10.65
C LYS A 210 -11.83 -10.18 9.68
N THR A 211 -12.67 -11.20 9.77
CA THR A 211 -13.91 -11.29 8.99
C THR A 211 -15.08 -10.71 9.79
N VAL A 212 -15.87 -9.85 9.15
CA VAL A 212 -17.12 -9.32 9.70
C VAL A 212 -18.27 -9.85 8.86
N CYS A 213 -19.16 -10.64 9.47
CA CYS A 213 -20.34 -11.18 8.80
C CYS A 213 -21.52 -10.21 8.93
N VAL A 214 -22.29 -10.09 7.86
CA VAL A 214 -23.61 -9.45 7.81
C VAL A 214 -24.58 -10.44 7.15
N ASN A 215 -25.82 -10.50 7.66
CA ASN A 215 -26.80 -11.47 7.14
C ASN A 215 -27.49 -10.98 5.87
N SER A 216 -27.54 -9.66 5.68
CA SER A 216 -28.11 -9.03 4.49
C SER A 216 -27.43 -7.70 4.18
N GLY A 217 -27.55 -7.25 2.94
CA GLY A 217 -27.04 -5.93 2.53
C GLY A 217 -27.67 -4.77 3.33
N ALA A 218 -28.89 -4.94 3.84
CA ALA A 218 -29.57 -3.93 4.67
C ALA A 218 -28.90 -3.73 6.04
N GLU A 219 -28.08 -4.68 6.50
CA GLU A 219 -27.33 -4.55 7.74
C GLU A 219 -25.99 -3.81 7.57
N MET A 220 -25.54 -3.54 6.34
CA MET A 220 -24.26 -2.86 6.09
C MET A 220 -24.14 -1.51 6.81
N PRO A 221 -25.16 -0.63 6.87
CA PRO A 221 -25.09 0.62 7.61
C PRO A 221 -24.77 0.42 9.10
N SER A 222 -25.21 -0.69 9.71
CA SER A 222 -24.89 -1.01 11.12
C SER A 222 -23.39 -1.23 11.37
N LYS A 223 -22.62 -1.50 10.30
CA LYS A 223 -21.16 -1.69 10.35
C LYS A 223 -20.37 -0.42 10.05
N ALA A 224 -21.02 0.70 9.73
CA ALA A 224 -20.32 1.94 9.34
C ALA A 224 -19.28 2.38 10.39
N ARG A 225 -19.64 2.38 11.68
CA ARG A 225 -18.71 2.73 12.77
C ARG A 225 -17.53 1.77 12.91
N GLU A 226 -17.76 0.47 12.68
CA GLU A 226 -16.69 -0.54 12.69
C GLU A 226 -15.71 -0.32 11.51
N LEU A 227 -16.22 0.07 10.34
CA LEU A 227 -15.40 0.41 9.18
C LEU A 227 -14.60 1.71 9.38
N ILE A 228 -15.21 2.75 9.98
CA ILE A 228 -14.50 3.99 10.36
C ILE A 228 -13.32 3.64 11.26
N ALA A 229 -13.57 2.89 12.34
CA ALA A 229 -12.53 2.48 13.28
C ALA A 229 -11.42 1.63 12.61
N HIS A 230 -11.77 0.76 11.65
CA HIS A 230 -10.78 0.02 10.87
C HIS A 230 -9.90 0.96 10.04
N PHE A 231 -10.48 1.92 9.33
CA PHE A 231 -9.70 2.83 8.51
C PHE A 231 -8.85 3.80 9.34
N ASP A 232 -9.30 4.20 10.53
CA ASP A 232 -8.51 5.00 11.47
C ASP A 232 -7.29 4.24 12.02
N THR A 233 -7.49 3.00 12.45
CA THR A 233 -6.48 2.23 13.18
C THR A 233 -5.58 1.40 12.28
N ARG A 234 -6.15 0.79 11.24
CA ARG A 234 -5.45 -0.10 10.28
C ARG A 234 -5.23 0.59 8.94
N GLY A 235 -6.28 1.20 8.39
CA GLY A 235 -6.21 1.93 7.13
C GLY A 235 -5.99 1.05 5.89
N THR A 236 -6.24 -0.26 5.97
CA THR A 236 -6.10 -1.18 4.82
C THR A 236 -7.36 -1.20 3.96
N PRO A 237 -7.27 -1.48 2.64
CA PRO A 237 -8.46 -1.82 1.84
C PRO A 237 -9.18 -3.05 2.41
N ILE A 238 -10.48 -3.14 2.18
CA ILE A 238 -11.35 -4.21 2.68
C ILE A 238 -12.00 -4.92 1.50
N MET A 239 -11.85 -6.23 1.38
CA MET A 239 -12.65 -7.02 0.44
C MET A 239 -14.03 -7.29 1.05
N ILE A 240 -15.09 -7.06 0.27
CA ILE A 240 -16.46 -7.46 0.61
C ILE A 240 -16.96 -8.49 -0.40
N GLY A 241 -17.51 -9.59 0.09
CA GLY A 241 -18.12 -10.65 -0.71
C GLY A 241 -19.63 -10.74 -0.47
N GLY A 242 -20.42 -10.89 -1.54
CA GLY A 242 -21.86 -11.11 -1.49
C GLY A 242 -22.29 -12.07 -2.59
N GLY A 243 -22.52 -13.34 -2.24
CA GLY A 243 -22.74 -14.40 -3.22
C GLY A 243 -21.50 -14.60 -4.11
N VAL A 244 -21.67 -14.49 -5.43
CA VAL A 244 -20.59 -14.63 -6.43
C VAL A 244 -19.90 -13.30 -6.79
N LEU A 245 -20.26 -12.21 -6.11
CA LEU A 245 -19.70 -10.88 -6.36
C LEU A 245 -18.76 -10.47 -5.24
N ALA A 246 -17.69 -9.77 -5.62
CA ALA A 246 -16.74 -9.19 -4.70
C ALA A 246 -16.40 -7.75 -5.11
N HIS A 247 -16.24 -6.89 -4.12
CA HIS A 247 -15.79 -5.50 -4.29
C HIS A 247 -14.69 -5.18 -3.28
N THR A 248 -14.01 -4.05 -3.45
CA THR A 248 -13.01 -3.56 -2.51
C THR A 248 -13.48 -2.22 -1.95
N ILE A 249 -13.81 -2.19 -0.66
CA ILE A 249 -14.12 -0.95 0.07
C ILE A 249 -12.81 -0.30 0.46
N ILE A 250 -12.64 0.95 0.04
CA ILE A 250 -11.49 1.82 0.30
C ILE A 250 -11.87 3.07 1.11
N GLY A 251 -13.17 3.25 1.39
CA GLY A 251 -13.63 4.28 2.29
C GLY A 251 -15.08 4.12 2.73
N VAL A 252 -15.44 4.86 3.78
CA VAL A 252 -16.80 4.97 4.30
C VAL A 252 -17.12 6.44 4.54
N ALA A 253 -18.32 6.85 4.17
CA ALA A 253 -18.90 8.13 4.55
C ALA A 253 -20.17 7.88 5.35
N PHE A 254 -20.24 8.41 6.58
CA PHE A 254 -21.34 8.17 7.51
C PHE A 254 -21.91 9.47 8.05
N ASN A 255 -23.23 9.61 8.00
CA ASN A 255 -23.92 10.73 8.62
C ASN A 255 -24.46 10.31 9.98
N GLU A 256 -23.85 10.81 11.06
CA GLU A 256 -24.24 10.45 12.43
C GLU A 256 -25.67 10.90 12.79
N LYS A 257 -26.22 11.91 12.11
CA LYS A 257 -27.57 12.44 12.38
C LYS A 257 -28.66 11.60 11.73
N THR A 258 -28.44 11.14 10.49
CA THR A 258 -29.45 10.39 9.73
C THR A 258 -29.25 8.88 9.82
N GLY A 259 -28.03 8.42 10.13
CA GLY A 259 -27.65 7.01 10.05
C GLY A 259 -27.30 6.54 8.65
N ASP A 260 -27.29 7.43 7.64
CA ASP A 260 -26.95 7.09 6.27
C ASP A 260 -25.47 6.74 6.15
N ALA A 261 -25.18 5.66 5.42
CA ALA A 261 -23.84 5.19 5.15
C ALA A 261 -23.63 5.04 3.64
N HIS A 262 -22.48 5.52 3.17
CA HIS A 262 -22.00 5.36 1.80
C HIS A 262 -20.64 4.67 1.82
N TYR A 263 -20.38 3.85 0.81
CA TYR A 263 -19.15 3.06 0.70
C TYR A 263 -18.46 3.44 -0.59
N LEU A 264 -17.15 3.62 -0.49
CA LEU A 264 -16.27 3.85 -1.62
C LEU A 264 -15.45 2.58 -1.88
#